data_AF-A0A959NVZ4-F1
#
_entry.id   AF-A0A959NVZ4-F1
#
_cell.length_a   1.000
_cell.length_b   1.000
_cell.length_c   1.000
_cell.angle_alpha   90.00
_cell.angle_beta   90.00
_cell.angle_gamma   90.00
#
_symmetry.space_group_name_H-M   'P 1'
#
loop_
_entity.id
_entity.type
_entity.pdbx_description
1 polymer ?
#
loop_
_entity_poly.entity_id
_entity_poly.type
_entity_poly.pdbx_seq_one_letter_code
_entity_poly.pdbx_strand_id
1 'polypeptide(L)'
;MKNNRMKYLLITILALWISQLLAQSQLYSNEFALSDVKLLDSRFKDARDLNISVLLQYDVDRLLAPYRKEAGLSKKTESYPNWEGLDGHIAGHYLSAMAMNYASTGNDECKRRMEY
;
A
#
# COMPACT_ATOMS: atom_id res chain seq x y z
N MET A 1 -43.73 17.52 0.12
CA MET A 1 -43.25 16.12 0.34
C MET A 1 -41.93 15.75 -0.36
N LYS A 2 -41.59 16.29 -1.54
CA LYS A 2 -40.32 15.99 -2.25
C LYS A 2 -39.03 16.41 -1.50
N ASN A 3 -39.04 17.57 -0.83
CA ASN A 3 -37.87 18.10 -0.12
C ASN A 3 -37.41 17.26 1.08
N ASN A 4 -38.33 16.64 1.80
CA ASN A 4 -37.96 15.85 2.99
C ASN A 4 -37.26 14.55 2.58
N ARG A 5 -37.72 13.90 1.50
CA ARG A 5 -37.07 12.70 0.96
C ARG A 5 -35.61 12.95 0.54
N MET A 6 -35.34 14.10 -0.09
CA MET A 6 -33.98 14.47 -0.51
C MET A 6 -33.06 14.79 0.68
N LYS A 7 -33.61 15.42 1.74
CA LYS A 7 -32.87 15.64 3.00
C LYS A 7 -32.52 14.34 3.70
N TYR A 8 -33.47 13.40 3.81
CA TYR A 8 -33.20 12.08 4.41
C TYR A 8 -32.17 11.30 3.59
N LEU A 9 -32.22 11.37 2.26
CA LEU A 9 -31.24 10.73 1.38
C LEU A 9 -29.82 11.28 1.60
N LEU A 10 -29.69 12.61 1.69
CA LEU A 10 -28.41 13.27 1.97
C LEU A 10 -27.86 12.90 3.36
N ILE A 11 -28.74 12.83 4.38
CA ILE A 11 -28.35 12.42 5.74
C ILE A 11 -27.87 10.96 5.74
N THR A 12 -28.55 10.07 5.02
CA THR A 12 -28.12 8.66 4.93
C THR A 12 -26.80 8.50 4.18
N ILE A 13 -26.58 9.26 3.09
CA ILE A 13 -25.31 9.25 2.36
C ILE A 13 -24.18 9.76 3.27
N LEU A 14 -24.42 10.85 4.00
CA LEU A 14 -23.44 11.42 4.93
C LEU A 14 -23.13 10.46 6.09
N ALA A 15 -24.14 9.78 6.64
CA ALA A 15 -23.96 8.79 7.70
C ALA A 15 -23.16 7.56 7.22
N LEU A 16 -23.41 7.10 6.00
CA LEU A 16 -22.65 6.00 5.38
C LEU A 16 -21.18 6.40 5.14
N TRP A 17 -20.92 7.64 4.73
CA TRP A 17 -19.56 8.18 4.61
C TRP A 17 -18.81 8.24 5.95
N ILE A 18 -19.48 8.64 7.03
CA ILE A 18 -18.87 8.71 8.36
C ILE A 18 -18.54 7.31 8.92
N SER A 19 -19.36 6.30 8.60
CA SER A 19 -19.17 4.93 9.10
C SER A 19 -17.97 4.20 8.49
N GLN A 20 -17.38 4.69 7.39
CA GLN A 20 -16.20 4.07 6.77
C GLN A 20 -14.85 4.55 7.34
N LEU A 21 -14.83 5.49 8.29
CA LEU A 21 -13.59 6.04 8.85
C LEU A 21 -12.99 5.23 10.02
N LEU A 22 -13.66 4.17 10.47
CA LEU A 22 -13.18 3.31 11.57
C LEU A 22 -12.58 2.01 11.02
N ALA A 23 -11.49 2.11 10.25
CA ALA A 23 -10.78 0.95 9.71
C ALA A 23 -9.92 0.26 10.78
N GLN A 24 -9.95 -1.09 10.79
CA GLN A 24 -9.08 -2.15 11.38
C GLN A 24 -8.35 -1.95 12.75
N SER A 25 -7.98 -0.74 13.16
CA SER A 25 -7.20 -0.45 14.37
C SER A 25 -7.92 -0.80 15.68
N GLN A 26 -9.25 -0.88 15.65
CA GLN A 26 -10.07 -1.26 16.80
C GLN A 26 -9.88 -2.73 17.24
N LEU A 27 -9.30 -3.59 16.40
CA LEU A 27 -9.07 -5.00 16.74
C LEU A 27 -7.80 -5.22 17.59
N TYR A 28 -6.90 -4.24 17.65
CA TYR A 28 -5.60 -4.35 18.29
C TYR A 28 -5.33 -3.15 19.19
N SER A 29 -6.04 -3.08 20.32
CA SER A 29 -5.99 -1.94 21.26
C SER A 29 -4.62 -1.66 21.86
N ASN A 30 -3.66 -2.58 21.70
CA ASN A 30 -2.32 -2.53 22.30
C ASN A 30 -1.21 -2.44 21.23
N GLU A 31 -1.55 -2.00 20.01
CA GLU A 31 -0.59 -1.75 18.94
C GLU A 31 -0.37 -0.24 18.74
N PHE A 32 0.83 0.12 18.30
CA PHE A 32 1.19 1.49 17.90
C PHE A 32 1.27 1.58 16.38
N ALA A 33 0.92 2.72 15.81
CA ALA A 33 1.17 2.95 14.39
C ALA A 33 2.68 2.93 14.11
N LEU A 34 3.08 2.50 12.92
CA LEU A 34 4.50 2.46 12.53
C LEU A 34 5.18 3.84 12.60
N SER A 35 4.42 4.92 12.37
CA SER A 35 4.88 6.31 12.49
C SER A 35 5.21 6.73 13.92
N ASP A 36 4.65 6.02 14.91
CA ASP A 36 4.78 6.36 16.33
C ASP A 36 5.95 5.61 16.98
N VAL A 37 6.59 4.68 16.25
CA VAL A 37 7.68 3.84 16.75
C VAL A 37 8.95 4.08 15.92
N LYS A 38 9.96 4.66 16.56
CA LYS A 38 11.27 4.89 15.95
C LYS A 38 12.29 3.85 16.41
N LEU A 39 12.82 3.06 15.48
CA LEU A 39 13.98 2.21 15.74
C LEU A 39 15.23 3.09 15.97
N LEU A 40 15.85 2.93 17.13
CA LEU A 40 17.16 3.50 17.46
C LEU A 40 18.28 2.63 16.87
N ASP A 41 19.52 3.09 16.99
CA ASP A 41 20.71 2.37 16.52
C ASP A 41 20.76 0.96 17.12
N SER A 42 20.51 -0.03 16.28
CA SER A 42 20.31 -1.43 16.66
C SER A 42 20.29 -2.32 15.41
N ARG A 43 20.50 -3.62 15.61
CA ARG A 43 20.37 -4.62 14.55
C ARG A 43 19.03 -4.61 13.81
N PHE A 44 17.95 -4.14 14.45
CA PHE A 44 16.64 -4.05 13.83
C PHE A 44 16.55 -2.88 12.87
N LYS A 45 17.17 -1.74 13.22
CA LYS A 45 17.34 -0.62 12.31
C LYS A 45 18.16 -1.03 11.09
N ASP A 46 19.27 -1.74 11.32
CA ASP A 46 20.13 -2.24 10.23
C ASP A 46 19.36 -3.18 9.29
N ALA A 47 18.57 -4.10 9.85
CA ALA A 47 17.74 -5.01 9.05
C ALA A 47 16.68 -4.29 8.21
N ARG A 48 16.02 -3.26 8.77
CA ARG A 48 15.06 -2.42 8.02
C ARG A 48 15.77 -1.66 6.89
N ASP A 49 16.92 -1.05 7.18
CA ASP A 49 17.64 -0.25 6.19
C ASP A 49 18.18 -1.14 5.05
N LEU A 50 18.64 -2.37 5.37
CA LEU A 50 18.95 -3.38 4.37
C LEU A 50 17.72 -3.76 3.54
N ASN A 51 16.56 -3.98 4.18
CA ASN A 51 15.31 -4.27 3.48
C ASN A 51 14.95 -3.17 2.48
N ILE A 52 15.01 -1.90 2.88
CA ILE A 52 14.79 -0.75 1.97
C ILE A 52 15.78 -0.82 0.81
N SER A 53 17.08 -0.99 1.09
CA SER A 53 18.12 -1.03 0.04
C SER A 53 17.90 -2.14 -1.00
N VAL A 54 17.37 -3.29 -0.59
CA VAL A 54 17.03 -4.41 -1.48
C VAL A 54 15.76 -4.09 -2.27
N LEU A 55 14.73 -3.57 -1.62
CA LEU A 55 13.48 -3.21 -2.29
C LEU A 55 13.70 -2.15 -3.38
N LEU A 56 14.62 -1.21 -3.17
CA LEU A 56 14.95 -0.17 -4.16
C LEU A 56 15.70 -0.71 -5.39
N GLN A 57 16.14 -1.98 -5.39
CA GLN A 57 16.75 -2.62 -6.56
C GLN A 57 15.71 -3.21 -7.53
N TYR A 58 14.46 -3.37 -7.10
CA TYR A 58 13.41 -3.88 -7.99
C TYR A 58 13.02 -2.86 -9.06
N ASP A 59 12.74 -3.37 -10.26
CA ASP A 59 12.16 -2.63 -11.37
C ASP A 59 10.63 -2.66 -11.26
N VAL A 60 10.04 -1.48 -11.01
CA VAL A 60 8.60 -1.34 -10.80
C VAL A 60 7.80 -1.65 -12.06
N ASP A 61 8.31 -1.32 -13.26
CA ASP A 61 7.60 -1.64 -14.50
C ASP A 61 7.55 -3.17 -14.72
N ARG A 62 8.58 -3.90 -14.30
CA ARG A 62 8.58 -5.38 -14.33
C ARG A 62 7.63 -5.99 -13.31
N LEU A 63 7.51 -5.39 -12.13
CA LEU A 63 6.51 -5.79 -11.14
C LEU A 63 5.08 -5.57 -11.63
N LEU A 64 4.84 -4.50 -12.39
CA LEU A 64 3.54 -4.17 -12.96
C LEU A 64 3.21 -4.89 -14.28
N ALA A 65 4.20 -5.52 -14.93
CA ALA A 65 4.01 -6.19 -16.22
C ALA A 65 2.87 -7.25 -16.22
N PRO A 66 2.72 -8.12 -15.20
CA PRO A 66 1.56 -9.00 -15.07
C PRO A 66 0.21 -8.28 -15.08
N TYR A 67 0.07 -7.21 -14.31
CA TYR A 67 -1.18 -6.46 -14.20
C TYR A 67 -1.56 -5.80 -15.52
N ARG A 68 -0.57 -5.25 -16.23
CA ARG A 68 -0.79 -4.65 -17.56
C ARG A 68 -1.26 -5.70 -18.57
N LYS A 69 -0.65 -6.89 -18.56
CA LYS A 69 -1.02 -8.00 -19.42
C LYS A 69 -2.48 -8.41 -19.18
N GLU A 70 -2.86 -8.68 -17.94
CA GLU A 70 -4.22 -9.12 -17.61
C GLU A 70 -5.27 -7.99 -17.84
N ALA A 71 -4.86 -6.72 -17.76
CA ALA A 71 -5.70 -5.58 -18.12
C ALA A 71 -5.79 -5.31 -19.64
N GLY A 72 -5.12 -6.08 -20.50
CA GLY A 72 -5.09 -5.86 -21.95
C GLY A 72 -4.34 -4.59 -22.38
N LEU A 73 -3.48 -4.04 -21.51
CA LEU A 73 -2.68 -2.85 -21.78
C LEU A 73 -1.38 -3.20 -22.53
N SER A 74 -0.80 -2.21 -23.21
CA SER A 74 0.48 -2.36 -23.89
C SER A 74 1.59 -2.77 -22.91
N LYS A 75 2.39 -3.75 -23.31
CA LYS A 75 3.54 -4.22 -22.53
C LYS A 75 4.63 -3.13 -22.51
N LYS A 76 5.07 -2.74 -21.31
CA LYS A 76 6.22 -1.84 -21.13
C LYS A 76 7.56 -2.58 -21.06
N THR A 77 7.56 -3.73 -20.39
CA THR A 77 8.74 -4.56 -20.14
C THR A 77 8.31 -6.01 -19.89
N GLU A 78 9.28 -6.91 -19.81
CA GLU A 78 9.08 -8.33 -19.47
C GLU A 78 8.85 -8.51 -17.97
N SER A 79 7.96 -9.43 -17.59
CA SER A 79 7.82 -9.87 -16.20
C SER A 79 9.14 -10.41 -15.64
N TYR A 80 9.28 -10.42 -14.32
CA TYR A 80 10.36 -11.17 -13.68
C TYR A 80 10.19 -12.69 -13.93
N PRO A 81 11.28 -13.45 -14.14
CA PRO A 81 11.22 -14.90 -14.26
C PRO A 81 10.95 -15.58 -12.90
N ASN A 82 10.64 -16.88 -12.90
CA ASN A 82 10.49 -17.78 -11.73
C ASN A 82 9.16 -17.74 -10.94
N TRP A 83 8.06 -17.27 -11.54
CA TRP A 83 6.75 -17.17 -10.85
C TRP A 83 5.55 -17.50 -11.76
N GLU A 84 5.76 -18.36 -12.76
CA GLU A 84 4.67 -18.77 -13.66
C GLU A 84 3.49 -19.34 -12.87
N GLY A 85 2.30 -18.77 -13.09
CA GLY A 85 1.07 -19.15 -12.37
C GLY A 85 0.85 -18.41 -11.03
N LEU A 86 1.81 -17.60 -10.60
CA LEU A 86 1.67 -16.67 -9.48
C LEU A 86 1.88 -15.21 -9.94
N ASP A 87 1.74 -14.92 -11.23
CA ASP A 87 2.03 -13.59 -11.77
C ASP A 87 1.28 -12.47 -11.02
N GLY A 88 2.04 -11.45 -10.57
CA GLY A 88 1.52 -10.27 -9.90
C GLY A 88 1.66 -10.25 -8.36
N HIS A 89 1.55 -11.38 -7.64
CA HIS A 89 1.49 -11.34 -6.16
C HIS A 89 2.69 -10.63 -5.49
N ILE A 90 3.90 -10.73 -6.06
CA ILE A 90 5.08 -10.01 -5.56
C ILE A 90 4.92 -8.50 -5.60
N ALA A 91 4.24 -7.95 -6.61
CA ALA A 91 4.00 -6.51 -6.64
C ALA A 91 3.07 -6.07 -5.49
N GLY A 92 2.11 -6.92 -5.09
CA GLY A 92 1.27 -6.68 -3.91
C GLY A 92 2.08 -6.64 -2.60
N HIS A 93 2.99 -7.60 -2.43
CA HIS A 93 3.92 -7.60 -1.30
C HIS A 93 4.88 -6.41 -1.34
N TYR A 94 5.39 -6.06 -2.51
CA TYR A 94 6.24 -4.90 -2.75
C TYR A 94 5.54 -3.61 -2.35
N LEU A 95 4.29 -3.41 -2.79
CA LEU A 95 3.49 -2.24 -2.45
C LEU A 95 3.28 -2.12 -0.94
N SER A 96 2.95 -3.23 -0.29
CA SER A 96 2.81 -3.29 1.17
C SER A 96 4.12 -2.91 1.88
N ALA A 97 5.25 -3.44 1.40
CA ALA A 97 6.57 -3.14 1.97
C ALA A 97 6.99 -1.67 1.77
N MET A 98 6.68 -1.06 0.61
CA MET A 98 6.89 0.37 0.38
C MET A 98 6.07 1.22 1.35
N ALA A 99 4.78 0.91 1.49
CA ALA A 99 3.87 1.64 2.39
C ALA A 99 4.33 1.55 3.85
N MET A 100 4.68 0.36 4.33
CA MET A 100 5.17 0.16 5.70
C MET A 100 6.50 0.89 5.95
N ASN A 101 7.46 0.81 5.02
CA ASN A 101 8.73 1.51 5.16
C ASN A 101 8.55 3.03 5.12
N TYR A 102 7.68 3.57 4.25
CA TYR A 102 7.35 4.99 4.25
C TYR A 102 6.71 5.42 5.58
N ALA A 103 5.72 4.67 6.08
CA ALA A 103 5.08 4.97 7.37
C ALA A 103 6.07 4.96 8.54
N SER A 104 7.03 4.02 8.56
CA SER A 104 8.01 3.88 9.65
C SER A 104 9.17 4.88 9.58
N THR A 105 9.54 5.37 8.39
CA THR A 105 10.80 6.10 8.19
C THR A 105 10.66 7.47 7.53
N GLY A 106 9.54 7.73 6.85
CA GLY A 106 9.39 8.89 5.97
C GLY A 106 10.26 8.83 4.71
N ASN A 107 10.72 7.65 4.27
CA ASN A 107 11.55 7.52 3.09
C ASN A 107 10.81 7.94 1.81
N ASP A 108 11.19 9.07 1.22
CA ASP A 108 10.56 9.65 0.05
C ASP A 108 10.63 8.76 -1.21
N GLU A 109 11.68 7.97 -1.37
CA GLU A 109 11.81 7.06 -2.50
C GLU A 109 10.82 5.89 -2.38
N CYS A 110 10.58 5.38 -1.18
CA CYS A 110 9.52 4.39 -0.94
C CYS A 110 8.14 4.97 -1.30
N LYS A 111 7.85 6.22 -0.92
CA LYS A 111 6.61 6.90 -1.31
C LYS A 111 6.50 7.04 -2.82
N ARG A 112 7.55 7.56 -3.46
CA ARG A 112 7.58 7.80 -4.91
C ARG A 112 7.31 6.53 -5.70
N ARG A 113 7.86 5.38 -5.27
CA ARG A 113 7.63 4.08 -5.93
C ARG A 113 6.27 3.46 -5.61
N MET A 114 5.73 3.72 -4.42
CA MET A 114 4.37 3.32 -4.05
C MET A 114 3.31 4.06 -4.86
N GLU A 115 3.54 5.34 -5.19
CA GLU A 115 2.59 6.21 -5.90
C GLU A 115 2.74 6.18 -7.44
N TYR A 116 3.74 5.48 -7.98
CA TYR A 116 4.01 5.35 -9.41
C TYR A 116 3.02 4.39 -10.11
#